data_AF-A0A554J3G5-F1
#
_entry.id   AF-A0A554J3G5-F1
#
_cell.length_a   1.000
_cell.length_b   1.000
_cell.length_c   1.000
_cell.angle_alpha   90.00
_cell.angle_beta   90.00
_cell.angle_gamma   90.00
#
_symmetry.space_group_name_H-M   'P 1'
#
loop_
_entity.id
_entity.type
_entity.pdbx_description
1 polymer ?
#
loop_
_entity_poly.entity_id
_entity_poly.type
_entity_poly.pdbx_seq_one_letter_code
_entity_poly.pdbx_strand_id
1 'polypeptide(L)' 'MKQILQFSISKSDTYYVAEAIDLPVVTQAQTFEELISNIKEAVEVYLHDESAEETGIVNNPSLLVNFEIPAYA' A
#
# COMPACT_ATOMS: atom_id res chain seq x y z
N MET A 1 -0.18 -10.97 15.12
CA MET A 1 -0.86 -10.03 14.22
C MET A 1 0.15 -9.05 13.67
N LYS A 2 0.13 -8.77 12.36
CA LYS A 2 1.02 -7.82 11.70
C LYS A 2 0.65 -6.39 12.12
N GLN A 3 1.64 -5.64 12.57
CA GLN A 3 1.49 -4.23 12.96
C GLN A 3 1.91 -3.26 11.86
N ILE A 4 2.68 -3.74 10.89
CA ILE A 4 3.23 -2.94 9.79
C ILE A 4 2.87 -3.64 8.49
N LEU A 5 2.27 -2.91 7.56
CA LEU A 5 2.09 -3.35 6.18
C LEU A 5 3.15 -2.69 5.30
N GLN A 6 3.82 -3.49 4.49
CA GLN A 6 4.85 -3.01 3.58
C GLN A 6 4.31 -2.84 2.18
N PHE A 7 4.61 -1.70 1.57
CA PHE A 7 4.30 -1.39 0.19
C PHE A 7 5.59 -1.11 -0.60
N SER A 8 5.68 -1.62 -1.81
CA SER A 8 6.64 -1.19 -2.81
C SER A 8 5.98 -0.19 -3.74
N ILE A 9 6.60 0.97 -3.94
CA ILE A 9 6.16 1.96 -4.93
C ILE A 9 7.16 1.97 -6.07
N SER A 10 6.63 1.81 -7.28
CA SER A 10 7.33 2.04 -8.52
C SER A 10 6.68 3.20 -9.27
N LYS A 11 7.47 3.92 -10.07
CA LYS A 11 6.97 4.96 -10.98
C LYS A 11 7.06 4.44 -12.41
N SER A 12 5.91 4.37 -13.08
CA SER A 12 5.80 4.25 -14.54
C SER A 12 5.60 5.64 -15.15
N ASP A 13 5.55 5.74 -16.49
CA ASP A 13 5.58 7.00 -17.26
C ASP A 13 4.81 8.16 -16.60
N THR A 14 3.53 7.94 -16.28
CA THR A 14 2.63 8.96 -15.72
C THR A 14 2.03 8.60 -14.37
N TYR A 15 2.23 7.38 -13.87
CA TYR A 15 1.59 6.89 -12.65
C TYR A 15 2.61 6.32 -11.66
N TYR A 16 2.34 6.54 -10.38
CA TYR A 16 2.91 5.78 -9.29
C TYR A 16 2.02 4.57 -9.03
N VAL A 17 2.64 3.40 -8.84
CA VAL A 17 1.95 2.14 -8.51
C VAL A 17 2.48 1.67 -7.16
N ALA A 18 1.57 1.39 -6.23
CA ALA A 18 1.86 0.82 -4.93
C ALA A 18 1.34 -0.62 -4.85
N GLU A 19 2.21 -1.56 -4.50
CA GLU A 19 1.88 -2.98 -4.32
C GLU A 19 2.22 -3.39 -2.88
N ALA A 20 1.28 -4.00 -2.18
CA ALA A 20 1.54 -4.58 -0.86
C ALA A 20 2.36 -5.86 -1.01
N ILE A 21 3.37 -6.04 -0.15
CA ILE A 21 4.29 -7.20 -0.23
C ILE A 21 3.62 -8.51 0.18
N ASP A 22 2.72 -8.46 1.16
CA ASP A 22 2.15 -9.64 1.80
C ASP A 22 0.63 -9.77 1.63
N LEU A 23 0.03 -8.90 0.79
CA LEU A 23 -1.41 -8.78 0.67
C LEU A 23 -1.79 -8.56 -0.79
N PRO A 24 -2.97 -9.02 -1.23
CA PRO A 24 -3.47 -8.80 -2.58
C PRO A 24 -4.02 -7.37 -2.75
N VAL A 25 -3.25 -6.36 -2.31
CA VAL A 25 -3.62 -4.95 -2.38
C VAL A 25 -2.68 -4.23 -3.34
N VAL A 26 -3.25 -3.68 -4.40
CA VAL A 26 -2.55 -2.85 -5.39
C VAL A 26 -3.35 -1.59 -5.65
N THR A 27 -2.67 -0.46 -5.79
CA THR A 27 -3.30 0.80 -6.16
C THR A 27 -2.34 1.69 -6.95
N GLN A 28 -2.87 2.72 -7.60
CA GLN A 28 -2.10 3.64 -8.42
C GLN A 28 -2.66 5.06 -8.35
N ALA A 29 -1.82 6.04 -8.66
CA ALA A 29 -2.18 7.45 -8.70
C ALA A 29 -1.22 8.26 -9.55
N GLN A 30 -1.61 9.47 -9.96
CA GLN A 30 -0.72 10.34 -10.75
C GLN A 30 0.26 11.11 -9.85
N THR A 31 -0.14 11.40 -8.61
CA THR A 31 0.70 12.08 -7.61
C THR A 31 1.00 11.16 -6.45
N PHE A 32 2.09 11.47 -5.74
CA PHE A 32 2.47 10.70 -4.55
C PHE A 32 1.46 10.89 -3.42
N GLU A 33 0.92 12.10 -3.27
CA GLU A 33 -0.10 12.42 -2.26
C GLU A 33 -1.40 11.64 -2.49
N GLU A 34 -1.87 11.59 -3.74
CA GLU A 34 -3.04 10.79 -4.13
C GLU A 34 -2.75 9.30 -3.90
N LEU A 35 -1.54 8.82 -4.22
CA LEU A 35 -1.17 7.43 -3.98
C LEU A 35 -1.28 7.06 -2.49
N ILE A 36 -0.83 7.94 -1.60
CA ILE A 36 -0.91 7.71 -0.15
C ILE A 36 -2.36 7.67 0.34
N SER A 37 -3.27 8.48 -0.22
CA SER A 37 -4.71 8.36 0.07
C SER A 37 -5.24 7.00 -0.38
N ASN A 38 -4.92 6.63 -1.61
CA ASN A 38 -5.41 5.38 -2.21
C ASN A 38 -4.89 4.14 -1.47
N ILE A 39 -3.65 4.16 -0.95
CA ILE A 39 -3.13 3.06 -0.12
C ILE A 39 -3.96 2.90 1.16
N LYS A 40 -4.29 4.01 1.84
CA LYS A 40 -5.07 3.96 3.08
C LYS A 40 -6.47 3.42 2.84
N GLU A 41 -7.13 3.93 1.80
CA GLU A 41 -8.47 3.48 1.41
C GLU A 41 -8.47 1.99 1.03
N ALA A 42 -7.48 1.54 0.26
CA ALA A 42 -7.39 0.14 -0.13
C ALA A 42 -7.14 -0.79 1.08
N VAL A 43 -6.34 -0.35 2.06
CA VAL A 43 -6.15 -1.09 3.32
C VAL A 43 -7.43 -1.09 4.15
N GLU A 44 -8.16 0.03 4.23
CA GLU A 44 -9.44 0.10 4.94
C GLU A 44 -10.48 -0.84 4.33
N VAL A 45 -10.59 -0.86 3.01
CA VAL A 45 -11.47 -1.79 2.28
C VAL A 45 -11.09 -3.25 2.58
N TYR A 46 -9.80 -3.58 2.48
CA TYR A 46 -9.32 -4.95 2.75
C TYR A 46 -9.62 -5.40 4.19
N LEU A 47 -9.44 -4.51 5.17
CA LEU A 47 -9.70 -4.81 6.58
C LEU A 47 -11.19 -4.78 6.95
N HIS A 48 -12.05 -4.20 6.11
CA HIS A 48 -13.50 -4.24 6.30
C HIS A 48 -14.12 -5.53 5.74
N ASP A 49 -13.55 -6.07 4.67
CA ASP A 49 -14.02 -7.30 4.04
C ASP A 49 -13.64 -8.56 4.84
N GLU A 50 -12.58 -8.50 5.65
CA GLU A 50 -12.05 -9.63 6.43
C GLU A 50 -11.89 -9.27 7.91
N SER A 51 -12.20 -10.19 8.84
CA SER A 51 -11.96 -9.93 10.27
C SER A 51 -10.46 -9.91 10.60
N ALA A 52 -10.04 -9.15 11.62
CA ALA A 52 -8.65 -9.12 12.09
C ALA A 52 -8.08 -10.51 12.44
N GLU A 53 -8.96 -11.44 12.81
CA GLU A 53 -8.65 -12.82 13.13
C GLU A 53 -8.36 -13.66 11.87
N GLU A 54 -9.04 -13.36 10.75
CA GLU A 54 -8.84 -14.00 9.44
C GLU A 54 -7.63 -13.43 8.70
N THR A 55 -7.42 -12.11 8.75
CA THR A 55 -6.28 -11.45 8.08
C THR A 55 -4.97 -11.60 8.83
N GLY A 56 -5.04 -11.78 10.16
CA GLY A 56 -3.88 -11.68 11.03
C GLY A 56 -3.28 -10.27 11.10
N ILE A 57 -4.02 -9.22 10.75
CA ILE A 57 -3.61 -7.81 10.74
C ILE A 57 -4.36 -7.05 11.84
N VAL A 58 -3.70 -6.09 12.48
CA VAL A 58 -4.37 -5.21 13.45
C VAL A 58 -5.26 -4.18 12.73
N ASN A 59 -6.37 -3.75 13.33
CA ASN A 59 -7.32 -2.82 12.70
C ASN A 59 -6.72 -1.47 12.25
N ASN A 60 -5.59 -1.05 12.81
CA ASN A 60 -4.94 0.21 12.45
C ASN A 60 -3.42 0.00 12.31
N PRO A 61 -2.99 -0.68 11.23
CA PRO A 61 -1.59 -0.98 11.04
C PRO A 61 -0.83 0.28 10.62
N SER A 62 0.46 0.33 10.94
CA SER A 62 1.35 1.33 10.33
C SER A 62 1.67 0.93 8.89
N LEU A 63 1.82 1.92 8.01
CA LEU A 63 2.18 1.69 6.62
C LEU A 63 3.65 2.06 6.42
N LEU A 64 4.46 1.08 6.03
CA LEU A 64 5.85 1.30 5.63
C LEU A 64 5.93 1.20 4.11
N VAL A 65 6.51 2.22 3.50
CA VAL A 65 6.51 2.37 2.05
C VAL A 65 7.94 2.51 1.56
N ASN A 66 8.35 1.60 0.67
CA ASN A 66 9.61 1.69 -0.05
C ASN A 66 9.33 2.32 -1.41
N PHE A 67 9.86 3.51 -1.67
CA PHE A 67 9.74 4.16 -2.96
C PHE A 67 11.07 4.08 -3.72
N GLU A 68 11.06 3.35 -4.83
CA GLU A 68 12.22 3.28 -5.72
C GLU A 68 12.31 4.56 -6.55
N ILE A 69 13.45 5.24 -6.44
CA ILE A 69 13.80 6.34 -7.34
C ILE A 69 14.53 5.70 -8.53
N PRO A 70 14.05 5.90 -9.78
CA PRO A 70 14.73 5.39 -10.96
C PRO A 70 16.20 5.84 -11.00
N ALA A 71 17.08 4.99 -11.51
CA ALA A 71 18.51 5.28 -11.60
C ALA A 71 18.77 6.66 -12.23
N TYR A 72 19.53 7.50 -11.54
CA TYR A 72 19.97 8.79 -12.05
C TYR A 72 20.96 8.54 -13.20
N ALA A 73 20.59 8.92 -14.42
CA ALA A 73 21.45 8.87 -15.61
C ALA A 73 22.34 10.12 -15.70
#